data_AF-A0A256GMM8-F1
#
_entry.id   AF-A0A256GMM8-F1
#
_cell.length_a   1.000
_cell.length_b   1.000
_cell.length_c   1.000
_cell.angle_alpha   90.00
_cell.angle_beta   90.00
_cell.angle_gamma   90.00
#
_symmetry.space_group_name_H-M   'P 1'
#
loop_
_entity.id
_entity.type
_entity.pdbx_description
1 polymer ?
#
loop_
_entity_poly.entity_id
_entity_poly.type
_entity_poly.pdbx_seq_one_letter_code
_entity_poly.pdbx_strand_id
1 'polypeptide(L)'
;MDRLGRSRDTIVRALKNLRAHGFIDWLRRYEPTGNEGRGPQVQQTSNAYRLSLPEKARQFLGRFGKAPPPPADHGQDQRAWSEAISAYKTTLPLDERTQIDAGDGPLGKALVMLAKSVMKRESDNQTESPSDLYLRVQT
;
A
#
# COMPACT_ATOMS: atom_id res chain seq x y z
N MET A 1 -16.80 -32.08 -19.53
CA MET A 1 -16.95 -31.40 -20.83
C MET A 1 -18.15 -30.46 -20.86
N ASP A 2 -19.09 -30.63 -19.93
CA ASP A 2 -20.41 -30.02 -19.98
C ASP A 2 -20.41 -28.50 -19.77
N ARG A 3 -19.38 -27.93 -19.13
CA ARG A 3 -19.31 -26.48 -18.86
C ARG A 3 -19.02 -25.61 -20.08
N LEU A 4 -18.33 -26.15 -21.09
CA LEU A 4 -17.88 -25.37 -22.25
C LEU A 4 -18.59 -25.77 -23.55
N GLY A 5 -19.29 -26.91 -23.59
CA GLY A 5 -19.98 -27.39 -24.79
C GLY A 5 -19.06 -27.65 -25.99
N ARG A 6 -17.75 -27.89 -25.76
CA ARG A 6 -16.75 -28.12 -26.82
C ARG A 6 -16.09 -29.47 -26.66
N SER A 7 -15.67 -30.06 -27.78
CA SER A 7 -14.92 -31.31 -27.79
C SER A 7 -13.53 -31.12 -27.15
N ARG A 8 -12.96 -32.22 -26.64
CA ARG A 8 -11.61 -32.21 -26.05
C ARG A 8 -10.57 -31.65 -27.01
N ASP A 9 -10.63 -32.09 -28.26
CA ASP A 9 -9.69 -31.66 -29.28
C ASP A 9 -9.76 -30.14 -29.52
N THR A 10 -10.97 -29.58 -29.57
CA THR A 10 -11.18 -28.14 -29.70
C THR A 10 -10.53 -27.38 -28.55
N ILE A 11 -10.68 -27.85 -27.32
CA ILE A 11 -10.08 -27.23 -26.13
C ILE A 11 -8.56 -27.30 -26.19
N VAL A 12 -7.99 -28.46 -26.56
CA VAL A 12 -6.53 -28.63 -26.67
C VAL A 12 -5.95 -27.73 -27.77
N ARG A 13 -6.61 -27.62 -28.92
CA ARG A 13 -6.20 -26.71 -30.00
C ARG A 13 -6.27 -25.24 -29.56
N ALA A 14 -7.35 -24.84 -28.89
CA ALA A 14 -7.49 -23.48 -28.37
C ALA A 14 -6.38 -23.13 -27.35
N LEU A 15 -6.07 -24.04 -26.43
CA LEU A 15 -4.99 -23.88 -25.45
C LEU A 15 -3.62 -23.74 -26.12
N LYS A 16 -3.34 -24.52 -27.17
CA LYS A 16 -2.10 -24.38 -27.97
C LYS A 16 -2.01 -23.01 -28.64
N ASN A 17 -3.10 -22.53 -29.24
CA ASN A 17 -3.13 -21.22 -29.90
C ASN A 17 -2.93 -20.08 -28.89
N LEU A 18 -3.60 -20.15 -27.73
CA LEU A 18 -3.42 -19.17 -26.66
C LEU A 18 -1.97 -19.11 -26.19
N ARG A 19 -1.29 -20.26 -26.10
CA ARG A 19 0.14 -20.31 -25.75
C ARG A 19 1.03 -19.73 -26.85
N ALA A 20 0.76 -20.09 -28.10
CA ALA A 20 1.49 -19.56 -29.25
C ALA A 20 1.41 -18.03 -29.35
N HIS A 21 0.29 -17.44 -28.93
CA HIS A 21 0.10 -15.98 -28.90
C HIS A 21 0.48 -15.33 -27.55
N GLY A 22 0.96 -16.08 -26.57
CA GLY A 22 1.47 -15.55 -25.30
C GLY A 22 0.41 -15.18 -24.26
N PHE A 23 -0.83 -15.66 -24.40
CA PHE A 23 -1.90 -15.43 -23.42
C PHE A 23 -1.82 -16.36 -22.21
N ILE A 24 -1.30 -17.57 -22.43
CA ILE A 24 -1.14 -18.58 -21.39
C ILE A 24 0.23 -19.21 -21.51
N ASP A 25 0.86 -19.47 -20.39
CA ASP A 25 1.98 -20.40 -20.30
C ASP A 25 1.68 -21.45 -19.25
N TRP A 26 2.23 -22.65 -19.43
CA TRP A 26 2.10 -23.71 -18.45
C TRP A 26 3.42 -24.40 -18.17
N LEU A 27 3.64 -24.68 -16.89
CA LEU A 27 4.78 -25.46 -16.43
C LEU A 27 4.29 -26.81 -15.93
N ARG A 28 4.93 -27.86 -16.42
CA ARG A 28 4.70 -29.21 -15.94
C ARG A 28 5.35 -29.35 -14.57
N ARG A 29 4.54 -29.57 -13.54
CA ARG A 29 5.00 -29.79 -12.18
C ARG A 29 5.05 -31.27 -11.86
N TYR A 30 6.07 -31.63 -11.11
CA TYR A 30 6.24 -32.97 -10.58
C TYR A 30 6.90 -32.89 -9.21
N GLU A 31 6.54 -33.83 -8.34
CA GLU A 31 7.10 -33.93 -7.01
C GLU A 31 7.83 -35.27 -6.87
N PRO A 32 9.09 -35.28 -6.41
CA PRO A 32 9.81 -36.51 -6.17
C PRO A 32 9.14 -37.29 -5.05
N THR A 33 8.92 -38.58 -5.27
CA THR A 33 8.14 -39.44 -4.35
C THR A 33 8.94 -39.91 -3.13
N GLY A 34 10.25 -39.61 -3.08
CA GLY A 34 11.14 -40.03 -2.00
C GLY A 34 11.48 -41.53 -1.99
N ASN A 35 11.10 -42.28 -3.04
CA ASN A 35 11.40 -43.70 -3.16
C ASN A 35 12.84 -43.93 -3.65
N GLU A 36 13.70 -44.48 -2.81
CA GLU A 36 15.01 -45.02 -3.20
C GLU A 36 14.86 -46.51 -3.54
N GLY A 37 14.52 -46.84 -4.80
CA GLY A 37 14.36 -48.24 -5.23
C GLY A 37 13.52 -48.45 -6.50
N ARG A 38 12.97 -49.66 -6.65
CA ARG A 38 12.19 -50.09 -7.82
C ARG A 38 10.74 -49.57 -7.72
N GLY A 39 10.38 -48.59 -8.55
CA GLY A 39 9.03 -48.02 -8.64
C GLY A 39 9.01 -46.62 -9.26
N PRO A 40 7.83 -45.99 -9.44
CA PRO A 40 7.74 -44.61 -9.92
C PRO A 40 8.41 -43.65 -8.93
N GLN A 41 9.42 -42.92 -9.41
CA GLN A 41 10.22 -41.99 -8.61
C GLN A 41 9.61 -40.58 -8.51
N VAL A 42 8.57 -40.33 -9.29
CA VAL A 42 7.99 -39.01 -9.50
C VAL A 42 6.46 -39.10 -9.47
N GLN A 43 5.83 -38.27 -8.64
CA GLN A 43 4.38 -38.08 -8.62
C GLN A 43 4.00 -36.89 -9.49
N GLN A 44 2.95 -37.07 -10.28
CA GLN A 44 2.39 -36.00 -11.09
C GLN A 44 1.57 -35.06 -10.22
N THR A 45 1.95 -33.79 -10.19
CA THR A 45 1.17 -32.73 -9.54
C THR A 45 0.33 -31.97 -10.58
N SER A 46 -0.63 -31.17 -10.12
CA SER A 46 -1.36 -30.24 -10.98
C SER A 46 -0.40 -29.25 -11.65
N ASN A 47 -0.64 -28.95 -12.94
CA ASN A 47 0.19 -28.02 -13.69
C ASN A 47 0.04 -26.59 -13.14
N ALA A 48 1.10 -25.79 -13.26
CA ALA A 48 1.01 -24.34 -13.04
C ALA A 48 0.64 -23.65 -14.36
N TYR A 49 -0.31 -22.71 -14.30
CA TYR A 49 -0.70 -21.88 -15.42
C TYR A 49 -0.41 -20.41 -15.10
N ARG A 50 0.26 -19.71 -16.01
CA ARG A 50 0.46 -18.27 -15.96
C ARG A 50 -0.38 -17.63 -17.06
N LEU A 51 -1.19 -16.65 -16.69
CA LEU A 51 -1.95 -15.83 -17.63
C LEU A 51 -1.21 -14.52 -17.85
N SER A 52 -1.09 -14.11 -19.11
CA SER A 52 -0.45 -12.86 -19.50
C SER A 52 -1.27 -12.16 -20.57
N LEU A 53 -1.14 -10.84 -20.64
CA LEU A 53 -1.74 -10.02 -21.68
C LEU A 53 -0.63 -9.53 -22.63
N PRO A 54 -0.48 -10.15 -23.81
CA PRO A 54 0.50 -9.71 -24.81
C PRO A 54 0.28 -8.26 -25.22
N GLU A 55 1.36 -7.54 -25.51
CA GLU A 55 1.29 -6.13 -25.87
C GLU A 55 0.45 -5.88 -27.14
N LYS A 56 0.56 -6.77 -28.14
CA LYS A 56 -0.29 -6.72 -29.34
C LYS A 56 -1.77 -6.79 -28.98
N ALA A 57 -2.15 -7.65 -28.04
CA ALA A 57 -3.52 -7.76 -27.56
C ALA A 57 -3.94 -6.53 -26.73
N ARG A 58 -3.01 -5.98 -25.95
CA ARG A 58 -3.22 -4.78 -25.14
C ARG A 58 -3.61 -3.56 -25.99
N GLN A 59 -3.03 -3.43 -27.19
CA GLN A 59 -3.37 -2.36 -28.13
C GLN A 59 -4.83 -2.42 -28.60
N PHE A 60 -5.41 -3.62 -28.73
CA PHE A 60 -6.80 -3.80 -29.16
C PHE A 60 -7.84 -3.55 -28.05
N LEU A 61 -7.42 -3.47 -26.78
CA LEU A 61 -8.37 -3.25 -25.68
C LEU A 61 -8.98 -1.84 -25.68
N GLY A 62 -8.33 -0.85 -26.31
CA GLY A 62 -8.88 0.50 -26.44
C GLY A 62 -9.34 1.10 -25.11
N ARG A 63 -10.64 1.44 -24.99
CA ARG A 63 -11.25 1.93 -23.74
C ARG A 63 -11.29 0.87 -22.63
N PHE A 64 -11.41 -0.41 -22.97
CA PHE A 64 -11.46 -1.51 -22.00
C PHE A 64 -10.11 -1.82 -21.34
N GLY A 65 -9.01 -1.33 -21.93
CA GLY A 65 -7.66 -1.48 -21.39
C GLY A 65 -7.16 -0.26 -20.61
N LYS A 66 -7.97 0.80 -20.54
CA LYS A 66 -7.65 2.03 -19.82
C LYS A 66 -8.41 2.06 -18.50
N ALA A 67 -7.75 2.54 -17.46
CA ALA A 67 -8.44 2.89 -16.23
C ALA A 67 -9.53 3.93 -16.56
N PRO A 68 -10.73 3.83 -15.97
CA PRO A 68 -11.77 4.83 -16.16
C PRO A 68 -11.24 6.20 -15.70
N PRO A 69 -11.63 7.30 -16.37
CA PRO A 69 -11.28 8.63 -15.89
C PRO A 69 -11.81 8.81 -14.47
N PRO A 70 -11.06 9.51 -13.60
CA PRO A 70 -11.54 9.82 -12.26
C PRO A 70 -12.84 10.65 -12.33
N PRO A 71 -13.72 10.55 -11.33
CA PRO A 71 -14.88 11.42 -11.19
C PRO A 71 -14.53 12.91 -11.29
N ALA A 72 -15.47 13.73 -11.75
CA ALA A 72 -15.25 15.16 -11.97
C ALA A 72 -14.92 15.95 -10.68
N ASP A 73 -15.39 15.45 -9.54
CA ASP A 73 -15.19 15.96 -8.18
C ASP A 73 -13.92 15.41 -7.51
N HIS A 74 -13.24 14.42 -8.09
CA HIS A 74 -12.08 13.78 -7.46
C HIS A 74 -10.95 14.78 -7.10
N GLY A 75 -10.80 15.85 -7.89
CA GLY A 75 -9.86 16.94 -7.59
C GLY A 75 -10.31 17.84 -6.44
N GLN A 76 -11.62 18.01 -6.24
CA GLN A 76 -12.18 18.76 -5.10
C GLN A 76 -12.02 17.95 -3.80
N ASP A 77 -12.30 16.65 -3.83
CA ASP A 77 -12.10 15.76 -2.68
C ASP A 77 -10.65 15.77 -2.21
N GLN A 78 -9.68 15.69 -3.13
CA GLN A 78 -8.26 15.76 -2.78
C GLN A 78 -7.88 17.09 -2.12
N ARG A 79 -8.43 18.20 -2.61
CA ARG A 79 -8.19 19.53 -2.02
C ARG A 79 -8.81 19.63 -0.64
N ALA A 80 -10.08 19.26 -0.49
CA ALA A 80 -10.79 19.27 0.79
C ALA A 80 -10.07 18.41 1.83
N TRP A 81 -9.60 17.22 1.45
CA TRP A 81 -8.77 16.37 2.31
C TRP A 81 -7.45 17.04 2.71
N SER A 82 -6.74 17.64 1.75
CA SER A 82 -5.47 18.32 2.02
C SER A 82 -5.63 19.54 2.95
N GLU A 83 -6.73 20.28 2.80
CA GLU A 83 -7.09 21.44 3.63
C GLU A 83 -7.50 20.99 5.04
N ALA A 84 -8.27 19.91 5.16
CA ALA A 84 -8.63 19.34 6.46
C ALA A 84 -7.39 18.84 7.22
N ILE A 85 -6.47 18.15 6.53
CA ILE A 85 -5.22 17.67 7.12
C ILE A 85 -4.34 18.86 7.53
N SER A 86 -4.23 19.91 6.70
CA SER A 86 -3.40 21.08 7.03
C SER A 86 -3.98 21.84 8.22
N ALA A 87 -5.30 22.04 8.28
CA ALA A 87 -5.98 22.63 9.43
C ALA A 87 -5.74 21.81 10.71
N TYR A 88 -5.92 20.48 10.65
CA TYR A 88 -5.63 19.59 11.77
C TYR A 88 -4.16 19.69 12.23
N LYS A 89 -3.21 19.76 11.30
CA LYS A 89 -1.79 19.93 11.64
C LYS A 89 -1.51 21.23 12.41
N THR A 90 -2.28 22.29 12.18
CA THR A 90 -2.11 23.54 12.92
C THR A 90 -2.63 23.49 14.36
N THR A 91 -3.54 22.56 14.67
CA THR A 91 -4.07 22.40 16.04
C THR A 91 -3.18 21.53 16.93
N LEU A 92 -2.22 20.80 16.34
CA LEU A 92 -1.34 19.91 17.08
C LEU A 92 -0.26 20.70 17.85
N PRO A 93 0.17 20.18 19.01
CA PRO A 93 1.34 20.71 19.71
C PRO A 93 2.59 20.56 18.83
N LEU A 94 3.59 21.42 19.09
CA LEU A 94 4.75 21.58 18.21
C LEU A 94 5.54 20.28 18.03
N ASP A 95 5.61 19.43 19.04
CA ASP A 95 6.29 18.14 18.99
C ASP A 95 5.54 17.10 18.14
N GLU A 96 4.21 17.02 18.25
CA GLU A 96 3.40 16.13 17.42
C GLU A 96 3.39 16.56 15.95
N ARG A 97 3.29 17.88 15.69
CA ARG A 97 3.40 18.43 14.34
C ARG A 97 4.76 18.14 13.71
N THR A 98 5.85 18.36 14.46
CA THR A 98 7.21 18.11 13.96
C THR A 98 7.46 16.62 13.71
N GLN A 99 6.86 15.73 14.50
CA GLN A 99 6.91 14.29 14.22
C GLN A 99 6.26 13.93 12.88
N ILE A 100 5.08 14.51 12.60
CA ILE A 100 4.36 14.27 11.34
C ILE A 100 5.12 14.84 10.14
N ASP A 101 5.74 16.02 10.26
CA ASP A 101 6.41 16.69 9.14
C ASP A 101 7.82 16.14 8.87
N ALA A 102 8.57 15.73 9.90
CA ALA A 102 9.96 15.26 9.77
C ALA A 102 10.13 13.73 9.71
N GLY A 103 9.09 12.97 10.08
CA GLY A 103 9.07 11.50 10.07
C GLY A 103 9.96 10.84 11.14
N ASP A 104 10.01 9.50 11.13
CA ASP A 104 10.64 8.71 12.22
C ASP A 104 12.16 8.51 12.10
N GLY A 105 12.81 9.22 11.18
CA GLY A 105 14.26 9.15 10.98
C GLY A 105 15.07 9.69 12.17
N PRO A 106 16.40 9.47 12.21
CA PRO A 106 17.26 9.98 13.27
C PRO A 106 17.21 11.51 13.39
N LEU A 107 17.14 12.21 12.25
CA LEU A 107 16.95 13.67 12.21
C LEU A 107 15.57 14.08 12.74
N GLY A 108 14.50 13.38 12.34
CA GLY A 108 13.14 13.67 12.81
C GLY A 108 13.00 13.51 14.33
N LYS A 109 13.58 12.43 14.89
CA LYS A 109 13.65 12.23 16.34
C LYS A 109 14.38 13.37 17.05
N ALA A 110 15.50 13.84 16.50
CA ALA A 110 16.23 14.98 17.06
C ALA A 110 15.40 16.28 17.03
N LEU A 111 14.67 16.53 15.94
CA LEU A 111 13.78 17.69 15.80
C LEU A 111 12.60 17.64 16.78
N VAL A 112 12.00 16.47 17.00
CA VAL A 112 10.94 16.29 18.01
C VAL A 112 11.47 16.56 19.42
N MET A 113 12.68 16.09 19.75
CA MET A 113 13.30 16.36 21.06
C MET A 113 13.58 17.86 21.25
N LEU A 114 14.02 18.54 20.19
CA LEU A 114 14.20 19.99 20.20
C LEU A 114 12.86 20.70 20.43
N ALA A 115 11.80 20.33 19.71
CA ALA A 115 10.47 20.91 19.88
C ALA A 115 9.96 20.78 21.33
N LYS A 116 10.12 19.60 21.95
CA LYS A 116 9.76 19.38 23.36
C LYS A 116 10.54 20.28 24.31
N SER A 117 11.83 20.48 24.04
CA SER A 117 12.68 21.36 24.87
C SER A 117 12.26 22.84 24.78
N VAL A 118 11.86 23.31 23.58
CA VAL A 118 11.36 24.66 23.36
C VAL A 118 10.03 24.87 24.09
N MET A 119 9.09 23.94 23.93
CA MET A 119 7.79 23.99 24.61
C MET A 119 7.93 24.04 26.13
N LYS A 120 8.82 23.21 26.70
CA LYS A 120 9.10 23.22 28.15
C LYS A 120 9.62 24.58 28.60
N ARG A 121 10.58 25.16 27.89
CA ARG A 121 11.15 26.46 28.21
C ARG A 121 10.11 27.59 28.15
N GLU A 122 9.24 27.57 27.14
CA GLU A 122 8.16 28.56 27.01
C GLU A 122 7.14 28.44 28.16
N SER A 123 6.79 27.21 28.55
CA SER A 123 5.93 26.95 29.71
C SER A 123 6.55 27.44 31.02
N ASP A 124 7.84 27.16 31.26
CA ASP A 124 8.53 27.57 32.49
C ASP A 124 8.58 29.10 32.61
N ASN A 125 8.75 29.81 31.49
CA ASN A 125 8.74 31.28 31.41
C ASN A 125 7.33 31.90 31.57
N GLN A 126 6.26 31.13 31.39
CA GLN A 126 4.87 31.58 31.53
C GLN A 126 4.30 31.36 32.94
N THR A 127 5.06 30.79 33.86
CA THR A 127 4.61 30.58 35.25
C THR A 127 4.24 31.93 35.88
N GLU A 128 2.99 32.07 36.27
CA GLU A 128 2.42 33.31 36.81
C GLU A 128 3.26 33.88 37.96
N SER A 129 3.40 35.22 37.97
CA SER A 129 4.06 35.95 39.05
C SER A 129 3.46 35.52 40.40
N PRO A 130 4.27 35.22 41.44
CA PRO A 130 3.74 34.85 42.74
C PRO A 130 2.82 35.98 43.20
N SER A 131 1.55 35.64 43.44
CA SER A 131 0.55 36.59 43.88
C SER A 131 0.94 37.15 45.25
N ASP A 132 1.05 38.47 45.33
CA ASP A 132 1.55 39.26 46.46
C ASP A 132 0.54 39.33 47.63
N LEU A 133 -0.13 38.20 47.94
CA LEU A 133 -1.30 38.12 48.83
C LEU A 133 -0.95 37.93 50.33
N TYR A 134 0.31 38.08 50.74
CA TYR A 134 0.77 37.79 52.11
C TYR A 134 1.54 38.93 52.82
N LEU A 135 1.32 40.20 52.50
CA LEU A 135 1.97 41.33 53.22
C LEU A 135 1.02 42.41 53.75
N ARG A 136 -0.13 42.02 54.30
CA ARG A 136 -0.97 42.97 55.06
C ARG A 136 -1.65 42.38 56.28
N VAL A 137 -0.90 41.70 57.14
CA VAL A 137 -1.30 41.50 58.54
C VAL A 137 -0.05 41.65 59.40
N GLN A 138 0.17 42.86 59.91
CA GLN A 138 0.72 43.10 61.25
C GLN A 138 0.53 44.58 61.61
N THR A 139 -0.43 44.76 62.52
CA THR A 139 -0.65 45.80 63.54
C THR A 139 0.22 47.05 63.52
#